data_AF-A0A0M9GCM1-F1
#
_entry.id   AF-A0A0M9GCM1-F1
#
_cell.length_a   1.000
_cell.length_b   1.000
_cell.length_c   1.000
_cell.angle_alpha   90.00
_cell.angle_beta   90.00
_cell.angle_gamma   90.00
#
_symmetry.space_group_name_H-M   'P 1'
#
loop_
_entity.id
_entity.type
_entity.pdbx_description
1 polymer ?
#
loop_
_entity_poly.entity_id
_entity_poly.type
_entity_poly.pdbx_seq_one_letter_code
_entity_poly.pdbx_strand_id
1 'polypeptide(L)'
;MSQKAFGEIGGVEANAQGKYESGDRAPKADYLSRVAERGVDVLYVLTGNRTPTLIDNLSSSEEKVLGSYRSLRKADQEAISQLTTTLAEAVGSYGAKGRRDPQDR
;
A
#
# COMPACT_ATOMS: atom_id res chain seq x y z
N MET A 1 -0.21 15.56 -8.72
CA MET A 1 -1.55 16.07 -8.37
C MET A 1 -1.37 17.40 -7.63
N SER A 2 -2.19 18.42 -7.90
CA SER A 2 -2.08 19.73 -7.24
C SER A 2 -2.99 19.83 -6.00
N GLN A 3 -2.72 20.77 -5.09
CA GLN A 3 -3.59 21.04 -3.93
C GLN A 3 -5.02 21.39 -4.34
N LYS A 4 -5.19 22.13 -5.43
CA LYS A 4 -6.50 22.45 -5.99
C LYS A 4 -7.24 21.18 -6.42
N ALA A 5 -6.59 20.34 -7.22
CA ALA A 5 -7.20 19.11 -7.72
C ALA A 5 -7.57 18.15 -6.57
N PHE A 6 -6.76 18.08 -5.51
CA PHE A 6 -7.07 17.21 -4.37
C PHE A 6 -8.12 17.82 -3.44
N GLY A 7 -8.08 19.14 -3.23
CA GLY A 7 -9.14 19.86 -2.53
C GLY A 7 -10.50 19.61 -3.19
N GLU A 8 -10.58 19.70 -4.52
CA GLU A 8 -11.80 19.42 -5.28
C GLU A 8 -12.35 18.01 -5.03
N ILE A 9 -11.49 16.99 -4.97
CA ILE A 9 -11.90 15.62 -4.61
C ILE A 9 -12.54 15.60 -3.22
N GLY A 10 -11.90 16.25 -2.26
CA GLY A 10 -12.41 16.38 -0.89
C GLY A 10 -13.56 17.38 -0.72
N GLY A 11 -14.00 18.06 -1.78
CA GLY A 11 -15.04 19.09 -1.74
C GLY A 11 -14.64 20.39 -1.04
N VAL A 12 -13.35 20.74 -1.07
CA VAL A 12 -12.79 21.93 -0.42
C VAL A 12 -11.90 22.74 -1.37
N GLU A 13 -11.69 24.01 -1.04
CA GLU A 13 -10.77 24.88 -1.77
C GLU A 13 -9.29 24.49 -1.56
N ALA A 14 -8.42 24.86 -2.51
CA ALA A 14 -6.98 24.61 -2.44
C ALA A 14 -6.33 25.12 -1.15
N ASN A 15 -6.79 26.27 -0.63
CA ASN A 15 -6.30 26.83 0.63
C ASN A 15 -6.63 25.93 1.83
N ALA A 16 -7.83 25.34 1.85
CA ALA A 16 -8.19 24.39 2.91
C ALA A 16 -7.31 23.15 2.86
N GLN A 17 -7.02 22.64 1.66
CA GLN A 17 -6.08 21.54 1.48
C GLN A 17 -4.68 21.88 2.01
N GLY A 18 -4.16 23.07 1.69
CA GLY A 18 -2.87 23.54 2.20
C GLY A 18 -2.82 23.60 3.72
N LYS A 19 -3.91 24.02 4.38
CA LYS A 19 -4.02 24.02 5.86
C LYS A 19 -4.06 22.63 6.48
N TYR A 20 -4.54 21.64 5.73
CA TYR A 20 -4.51 20.24 6.18
C TYR A 20 -3.08 19.70 6.10
N GLU A 21 -2.38 20.00 5.01
CA GLU A 21 -0.99 19.56 4.79
C GLU A 21 0.01 20.22 5.74
N SER A 22 -0.22 21.48 6.14
CA SER A 22 0.61 22.16 7.15
C SER A 22 0.30 21.74 8.58
N GLY A 23 -0.80 21.03 8.81
CA GLY A 23 -1.28 20.66 10.15
C GLY A 23 -1.99 21.79 10.91
N ASP A 24 -2.16 22.97 10.30
CA ASP A 24 -2.87 24.11 10.92
C ASP A 24 -4.35 23.80 11.18
N ARG A 25 -4.92 22.87 10.42
CA ARG A 25 -6.32 22.46 10.54
C ARG A 25 -6.47 20.98 10.27
N ALA A 26 -7.35 20.31 11.02
CA ALA A 26 -7.76 18.96 10.71
C ALA A 26 -8.88 18.92 9.63
N PRO A 27 -8.83 17.96 8.69
CA PRO A 27 -9.93 17.73 7.76
C PRO A 27 -11.18 17.20 8.48
N LYS A 28 -12.36 17.50 7.93
CA LYS A 28 -13.64 16.98 8.45
C LYS A 28 -13.89 15.56 7.94
N ALA A 29 -14.79 14.83 8.62
CA ALA A 29 -15.19 13.48 8.21
C ALA A 29 -15.70 13.41 6.76
N ASP A 30 -16.51 14.37 6.32
CA ASP A 30 -17.03 14.40 4.93
C ASP A 30 -15.92 14.50 3.89
N TYR A 31 -14.88 15.28 4.17
CA TYR A 31 -13.69 15.37 3.33
C TYR A 31 -13.00 14.00 3.24
N LEU A 32 -12.78 13.36 4.40
CA LEU A 32 -12.11 12.05 4.49
C LEU A 32 -12.90 10.96 3.76
N SER A 33 -14.23 10.97 3.86
CA SER A 33 -15.10 10.03 3.13
C SER A 33 -14.94 10.16 1.62
N ARG A 34 -14.92 11.39 1.08
CA ARG A 34 -14.81 11.61 -0.37
C ARG A 34 -13.44 11.20 -0.92
N VAL A 35 -12.36 11.49 -0.18
CA VAL A 35 -11.03 11.05 -0.62
C VAL A 35 -10.86 9.54 -0.50
N ALA A 36 -11.53 8.89 0.47
CA ALA A 36 -11.55 7.43 0.59
C ALA A 36 -12.15 6.75 -0.64
N GLU A 37 -13.24 7.28 -1.20
CA GLU A 37 -13.83 6.81 -2.46
C GLU A 37 -12.86 6.89 -3.66
N ARG A 38 -11.83 7.73 -3.54
CA ARG A 38 -10.74 7.85 -4.52
C ARG A 38 -9.51 6.99 -4.20
N GLY A 39 -9.62 6.11 -3.21
CA GLY A 39 -8.58 5.15 -2.82
C GLY A 39 -7.60 5.67 -1.76
N VAL A 40 -7.90 6.78 -1.10
CA VAL A 40 -7.07 7.27 0.02
C VAL A 40 -7.32 6.41 1.25
N ASP A 41 -6.24 5.87 1.82
CA ASP A 41 -6.25 5.14 3.08
C ASP A 41 -6.44 6.11 4.26
N VAL A 42 -7.70 6.30 4.68
CA VAL A 42 -8.04 7.24 5.77
C VAL A 42 -7.43 6.84 7.11
N LEU A 43 -7.27 5.53 7.38
CA LEU A 43 -6.61 5.08 8.61
C LEU A 43 -5.16 5.55 8.63
N TYR A 44 -4.45 5.43 7.50
CA TYR A 44 -3.09 5.91 7.36
C TYR A 44 -3.00 7.43 7.53
N VAL A 45 -3.92 8.17 6.91
CA VAL A 45 -3.97 9.63 7.04
C VAL A 45 -4.15 10.07 8.50
N LEU A 46 -4.99 9.38 9.27
CA LEU A 46 -5.30 9.78 10.65
C LEU A 46 -4.29 9.27 11.68
N THR A 47 -3.68 8.12 11.45
CA THR A 47 -2.92 7.39 12.49
C THR A 47 -1.49 7.06 12.11
N GLY A 48 -1.12 7.20 10.84
CA GLY A 48 0.13 6.70 10.28
C GLY A 48 0.17 5.19 10.07
N ASN A 49 -0.85 4.45 10.52
CA ASN A 49 -0.96 3.02 10.30
C ASN A 49 -1.74 2.74 9.02
N ARG A 50 -1.17 1.94 8.11
CA ARG A 50 -1.90 1.51 6.91
C ARG A 50 -3.09 0.64 7.29
N THR A 51 -4.21 0.82 6.59
CA THR A 51 -5.32 -0.14 6.65
C THR A 51 -4.74 -1.51 6.27
N PRO A 52 -4.83 -2.51 7.16
CA PRO A 52 -4.43 -3.86 6.81
C PRO A 52 -5.19 -4.24 5.55
N THR A 53 -4.47 -4.64 4.50
CA THR A 53 -5.11 -5.11 3.27
C THR A 53 -6.14 -6.16 3.68
N LEU A 54 -7.43 -5.85 3.47
CA LEU A 54 -8.49 -6.84 3.59
C LEU A 54 -8.13 -7.92 2.60
N ILE A 55 -7.74 -9.08 3.12
CA ILE A 55 -7.40 -10.24 2.30
C ILE A 55 -8.70 -10.92 1.87
N ASP A 56 -9.65 -10.12 1.39
CA ASP A 56 -10.90 -10.63 0.85
C ASP A 56 -10.63 -11.14 -0.56
N ASN A 57 -11.10 -12.36 -0.83
CA ASN A 57 -10.82 -13.16 -2.04
C ASN A 57 -9.48 -13.89 -2.09
N LEU A 58 -8.94 -14.31 -0.95
CA LEU A 58 -7.91 -15.34 -0.99
C LEU A 58 -8.43 -16.60 -1.71
N SER A 59 -7.61 -17.12 -2.61
CA SER A 59 -7.79 -18.47 -3.10
C SER A 59 -7.67 -19.46 -1.94
N SER A 60 -8.30 -20.64 -2.07
CA SER A 60 -8.19 -21.70 -1.06
C SER A 60 -6.74 -22.13 -0.81
N SER A 61 -5.82 -21.92 -1.77
CA SER A 61 -4.39 -22.13 -1.58
C SER A 61 -3.77 -21.10 -0.63
N GLU A 62 -4.08 -19.82 -0.82
CA GLU A 62 -3.51 -18.75 0.01
C GLU A 62 -4.05 -18.81 1.44
N GLU A 63 -5.33 -19.15 1.63
CA GLU A 63 -5.91 -19.39 2.96
C GLU A 63 -5.16 -20.50 3.71
N LYS A 64 -4.87 -21.62 3.04
CA LYS A 64 -4.12 -22.75 3.62
C LYS A 64 -2.71 -22.35 4.01
N VAL A 65 -2.04 -21.55 3.17
CA VAL A 65 -0.68 -21.04 3.46
C VAL A 65 -0.71 -20.14 4.69
N LEU A 66 -1.65 -19.20 4.77
CA LEU A 66 -1.77 -18.32 5.93
C LEU A 66 -2.14 -19.07 7.21
N GLY A 67 -3.06 -20.03 7.13
CA GLY A 67 -3.44 -20.88 8.26
C GLY A 67 -2.24 -21.65 8.80
N SER A 68 -1.48 -22.29 7.90
CA SER A 68 -0.24 -22.99 8.24
C SER A 68 0.77 -22.04 8.85
N TYR A 69 1.04 -20.90 8.21
CA TYR A 69 2.00 -19.90 8.68
C TYR A 69 1.69 -19.40 10.10
N ARG A 70 0.42 -19.10 10.39
CA ARG A 70 -0.01 -18.63 11.72
C ARG A 70 0.16 -19.68 12.82
N SER A 71 0.15 -20.97 12.47
CA SER A 71 0.33 -22.08 13.43
C SER A 71 1.79 -22.39 13.78
N LEU A 72 2.74 -21.84 13.03
CA LEU A 72 4.16 -22.08 13.20
C LEU A 72 4.76 -21.34 14.41
N ARG A 73 5.92 -21.82 14.87
CA ARG A 73 6.73 -21.10 15.86
C ARG A 73 7.30 -19.83 15.25
N LYS A 74 7.67 -18.87 16.09
CA LYS A 74 8.21 -17.56 15.63
C LYS A 74 9.45 -17.69 14.75
N ALA A 75 10.40 -18.55 15.11
CA ALA A 75 11.59 -18.79 14.31
C ALA A 75 11.25 -19.32 12.90
N ASP A 76 10.27 -20.22 12.82
CA ASP A 76 9.83 -20.80 11.54
C ASP A 76 9.08 -19.78 10.67
N GLN A 77 8.26 -18.92 11.29
CA GLN A 77 7.62 -17.78 10.61
C GLN A 77 8.66 -16.85 9.99
N GLU A 78 9.72 -16.53 10.75
CA GLU A 78 10.80 -15.65 10.29
C GLU A 78 11.57 -16.27 9.12
N ALA A 79 11.90 -17.56 9.20
CA ALA A 79 12.56 -18.28 8.12
C ALA A 79 11.72 -18.30 6.83
N ILE A 80 10.41 -18.56 6.92
CA ILE A 80 9.50 -18.53 5.76
C ILE A 80 9.39 -17.12 5.18
N SER A 81 9.32 -16.09 6.03
CA SER A 81 9.27 -14.69 5.60
C SER A 81 10.53 -14.30 4.79
N GLN A 82 11.71 -14.67 5.31
CA GLN A 82 12.98 -14.44 4.61
C GLN A 82 13.01 -15.16 3.27
N LEU A 83 12.70 -16.46 3.25
CA LEU A 83 12.67 -17.25 2.01
C LEU A 83 11.73 -16.65 0.96
N THR A 84 10.51 -16.27 1.37
CA THR A 84 9.51 -15.67 0.48
C THR A 84 10.02 -14.35 -0.11
N THR A 85 10.66 -13.52 0.72
CA THR A 85 11.26 -12.25 0.29
C THR A 85 12.39 -12.48 -0.71
N THR A 86 13.32 -13.37 -0.42
CA THR A 86 14.45 -13.68 -1.31
C THR A 86 13.98 -14.24 -2.66
N LEU A 87 12.97 -15.12 -2.67
CA LEU A 87 12.39 -15.65 -3.91
C LEU A 87 11.71 -14.55 -4.74
N ALA A 88 10.96 -13.65 -4.10
CA ALA A 88 10.32 -12.52 -4.78
C ALA A 88 11.35 -11.57 -5.41
N GLU A 89 12.43 -11.25 -4.67
CA GLU A 89 13.52 -10.42 -5.16
C GLU A 89 14.29 -11.08 -6.31
N ALA A 90 14.55 -12.39 -6.23
CA ALA A 90 15.22 -13.14 -7.29
C ALA A 90 14.42 -13.06 -8.60
N VAL A 91 13.10 -13.22 -8.57
CA VAL A 91 12.23 -13.09 -9.75
C VAL A 91 12.33 -11.69 -10.38
N GLY A 92 12.37 -10.63 -9.55
CA GLY A 92 12.59 -9.26 -10.02
C GLY A 92 13.96 -9.04 -10.67
N SER A 93 15.01 -9.68 -10.13
CA SER A 93 16.38 -9.61 -10.63
C SER A 93 16.59 -10.37 -11.95
N TYR A 94 15.98 -11.55 -12.10
CA TYR A 94 16.01 -12.31 -13.36
C TYR A 94 15.23 -11.62 -14.49
N GLY A 95 14.11 -10.96 -14.19
CA GLY A 95 13.34 -10.17 -15.16
C GLY A 95 14.09 -8.94 -15.69
N ALA A 96 14.91 -8.29 -14.86
CA ALA A 96 15.74 -7.15 -15.26
C ALA A 96 16.96 -7.55 -16.11
N LYS A 97 17.49 -8.77 -15.94
CA LYS A 97 18.68 -9.26 -16.65
C LYS A 97 18.37 -9.79 -18.07
N GLY A 98 17.12 -10.13 -18.36
CA GLY A 98 16.67 -10.64 -19.68
C GLY A 98 16.37 -9.59 -20.76
N ARG A 99 16.56 -8.28 -20.49
CA ARG A 99 16.26 -7.17 -21.44
C ARG A 99 17.48 -6.47 -22.06
N ARG A 100 18.68 -7.06 -21.98
CA ARG A 100 19.85 -6.58 -22.73
C ARG A 100 20.07 -7.45 -23.96
N ASP A 101 19.43 -7.07 -25.06
CA ASP A 101 19.70 -7.65 -26.37
C ASP A 101 21.02 -7.04 -26.91
N PRO A 102 21.93 -7.85 -27.50
CA PRO A 102 23.21 -7.38 -28.00
C PRO A 102 23.10 -7.04 -29.49
N GLN A 103 22.89 -5.76 -29.81
CA GLN A 103 23.23 -5.22 -31.14
C GLN A 103 23.87 -3.84 -30.97
N ASP A 104 25.20 -3.86 -30.83
CA ASP A 104 26.04 -2.73 -31.24
C ASP A 104 27.24 -3.34 -31.98
N ARG A 105 27.13 -3.40 -33.31
CA ARG A 105 28.20 -3.63 -34.28
C ARG A 105 27.89 -2.83 -35.53
#